data_AF-A0A916EFI7-F1
#
_entry.id   AF-A0A916EFI7-F1
#
_cell.length_a   1.000
_cell.length_b   1.000
_cell.length_c   1.000
_cell.angle_alpha   90.00
_cell.angle_beta   90.00
_cell.angle_gamma   90.00
#
_symmetry.space_group_name_H-M   'P 1'
#
loop_
_entity.id
_entity.type
_entity.pdbx_description
1 polymer ?
#
loop_
_entity_poly.entity_id
_entity_poly.type
_entity_poly.pdbx_seq_one_letter_code
_entity_poly.pdbx_strand_id
1 'polypeptide(L)'
;MNRTSIFIILIFVSFATSNPTPLKRQDQLNGFTQCKGSFANSITLLSYTPNPVVTGQNVTSHLAGTATEIIKQGATIVYTAYFKDEPTKEAFQHKQDFCEVYVKQSGSECPVKKGDYSFTASWLVEKHPDEPKNLVVEYYFNISGT
;
A
#
# COMPACT_ATOMS: atom_id res chain seq x y z
N MET A 1 62.94 -11.44 -44.05
CA MET A 1 61.59 -11.23 -44.60
C MET A 1 60.60 -11.83 -43.61
N ASN A 2 60.13 -11.06 -42.64
CA ASN A 2 59.25 -11.57 -41.57
C ASN A 2 57.90 -10.85 -41.69
N ARG A 3 56.86 -11.62 -42.06
CA ARG A 3 55.49 -11.13 -42.26
C ARG A 3 54.83 -10.96 -40.89
N THR A 4 54.68 -9.73 -40.44
CA THR A 4 53.86 -9.41 -39.26
C THR A 4 52.39 -9.48 -39.66
N SER A 5 51.72 -10.59 -39.33
CA SER A 5 50.27 -10.75 -39.51
C SER A 5 49.52 -9.84 -38.53
N ILE A 6 48.75 -8.89 -39.06
CA ILE A 6 47.81 -8.07 -38.28
C ILE A 6 46.52 -8.87 -38.12
N PHE A 7 46.21 -9.30 -36.90
CA PHE A 7 44.89 -9.84 -36.55
C PHE A 7 43.96 -8.67 -36.20
N ILE A 8 43.00 -8.38 -37.08
CA ILE A 8 41.90 -7.45 -36.80
C ILE A 8 40.81 -8.23 -36.06
N ILE A 9 40.65 -7.97 -34.76
CA ILE A 9 39.54 -8.50 -33.95
C ILE A 9 38.33 -7.59 -34.19
N LEU A 10 37.38 -8.06 -35.02
CA LEU A 10 36.06 -7.44 -35.17
C LEU A 10 35.17 -7.84 -33.99
N ILE A 11 35.02 -6.96 -33.01
CA ILE A 11 34.07 -7.14 -31.90
C ILE A 11 32.68 -6.73 -32.40
N PHE A 12 31.86 -7.71 -32.79
CA PHE A 12 30.43 -7.49 -33.01
C PHE A 12 29.74 -7.29 -31.67
N VAL A 13 29.48 -6.04 -31.30
CA VAL A 13 28.61 -5.72 -30.15
C VAL A 13 27.16 -5.91 -30.61
N SER A 14 26.59 -7.07 -30.31
CA SER A 14 25.15 -7.32 -30.48
C SER A 14 24.39 -6.54 -29.41
N PHE A 15 23.80 -5.41 -29.80
CA PHE A 15 22.77 -4.76 -28.99
C PHE A 15 21.54 -5.66 -29.01
N ALA A 16 21.35 -6.45 -27.95
CA ALA A 16 20.07 -7.09 -27.69
C ALA A 16 19.04 -5.97 -27.48
N THR A 17 18.18 -5.75 -28.47
CA THR A 17 16.99 -4.91 -28.32
C THR A 17 16.06 -5.63 -27.35
N SER A 18 16.21 -5.34 -26.05
CA SER A 18 15.21 -5.71 -25.06
C SER A 18 13.94 -4.95 -25.41
N ASN A 19 12.96 -5.65 -25.99
CA ASN A 19 11.61 -5.12 -26.13
C ASN A 19 11.17 -4.63 -24.74
N PRO A 20 10.84 -3.33 -24.57
CA PRO A 20 10.29 -2.87 -23.31
C PRO A 20 8.94 -3.56 -23.15
N THR A 21 8.86 -4.50 -22.23
CA THR A 21 7.57 -4.97 -21.73
C THR A 21 6.81 -3.72 -21.30
N PRO A 22 5.55 -3.50 -21.72
CA PRO A 22 4.81 -2.34 -21.26
C PRO A 22 4.82 -2.40 -19.74
N LEU A 23 5.46 -1.44 -19.07
CA LEU A 23 5.35 -1.27 -17.63
C LEU A 23 3.86 -1.15 -17.35
N LYS A 24 3.24 -2.22 -16.85
CA LYS A 24 1.91 -2.12 -16.24
C LYS A 24 2.05 -1.01 -15.20
N ARG A 25 1.39 0.12 -15.44
CA ARG A 25 1.32 1.23 -14.48
C ARG A 25 0.87 0.60 -13.16
N GLN A 26 1.76 0.57 -12.19
CA GLN A 26 1.46 -0.03 -10.90
C GLN A 26 0.32 0.79 -10.29
N ASP A 27 -0.81 0.12 -10.02
CA ASP A 27 -1.95 0.75 -9.39
C ASP A 27 -1.53 1.18 -7.97
N GLN A 28 -1.40 2.49 -7.77
CA GLN A 28 -0.92 3.06 -6.50
C GLN A 28 -1.89 2.79 -5.36
N LEU A 29 -3.16 2.53 -5.65
CA LEU A 29 -4.15 2.23 -4.63
C LEU A 29 -4.47 0.74 -4.58
N ASN A 30 -3.73 -0.13 -5.27
CA ASN A 30 -3.88 -1.59 -5.19
C ASN A 30 -5.34 -2.07 -5.34
N GLY A 31 -6.08 -1.49 -6.29
CA GLY A 31 -7.48 -1.78 -6.59
C GLY A 31 -8.50 -0.93 -5.82
N PHE A 32 -8.07 -0.15 -4.82
CA PHE A 32 -8.95 0.72 -4.05
C PHE A 32 -9.27 2.02 -4.80
N THR A 33 -10.46 2.55 -4.55
CA THR A 33 -10.88 3.86 -5.07
C THR A 33 -11.32 4.74 -3.93
N GLN A 34 -11.04 6.04 -4.04
CA GLN A 34 -11.48 7.00 -3.02
C GLN A 34 -13.01 7.12 -3.04
N CYS A 35 -13.62 7.03 -1.85
CA CYS A 35 -15.06 7.23 -1.70
C CYS A 35 -15.48 8.65 -2.12
N LYS A 36 -16.74 8.81 -2.53
CA LYS A 36 -17.32 10.13 -2.82
C LYS A 36 -17.37 10.97 -1.55
N GLY A 37 -16.89 12.22 -1.62
CA GLY A 37 -16.92 13.17 -0.51
C GLY A 37 -15.81 14.22 -0.59
N SER A 38 -15.81 15.15 0.35
CA SER A 38 -14.70 16.08 0.58
C SER A 38 -14.00 15.67 1.86
N PHE A 39 -12.69 15.42 1.78
CA PHE A 39 -11.88 14.94 2.89
C PHE A 39 -10.65 15.83 3.04
N ALA A 40 -10.30 16.16 4.29
CA ALA A 40 -9.09 16.92 4.60
C ALA A 40 -7.79 16.12 4.39
N ASN A 41 -7.92 14.84 4.03
CA ASN A 41 -6.81 13.93 3.76
C ASN A 41 -7.14 13.13 2.49
N SER A 42 -6.19 13.06 1.56
CA SER A 42 -6.29 12.22 0.36
C SER A 42 -5.20 11.15 0.39
N ILE A 43 -5.59 9.89 0.27
CA ILE A 43 -4.67 8.76 0.15
C ILE A 43 -4.19 8.68 -1.30
N THR A 44 -2.89 8.78 -1.50
CA THR A 44 -2.24 8.74 -2.82
C THR A 44 -1.56 7.40 -3.09
N LEU A 45 -1.25 6.65 -2.04
CA LEU A 45 -0.65 5.31 -2.13
C LEU A 45 -1.21 4.42 -1.03
N LEU A 46 -1.65 3.23 -1.42
CA LEU A 46 -1.95 2.13 -0.51
C LEU A 46 -1.41 0.85 -1.13
N SER A 47 -0.41 0.27 -0.49
CA SER A 47 0.09 -1.06 -0.85
C SER A 47 0.25 -1.90 0.40
N TYR A 48 0.21 -3.22 0.24
CA TYR A 48 0.43 -4.15 1.34
C TYR A 48 1.03 -5.45 0.84
N THR A 49 1.74 -6.14 1.72
CA THR A 49 2.35 -7.45 1.48
C THR A 49 2.14 -8.34 2.71
N PRO A 50 1.73 -9.61 2.54
CA PRO A 50 1.37 -10.25 1.26
C PRO A 50 0.07 -9.71 0.66
N ASN A 51 -0.06 -9.81 -0.67
CA ASN A 51 -1.28 -9.55 -1.41
C ASN A 51 -1.62 -10.79 -2.27
N PRO A 52 -2.70 -11.55 -2.00
CA PRO A 52 -3.73 -11.28 -1.00
C PRO A 52 -3.20 -11.42 0.44
N VAL A 53 -3.88 -10.77 1.38
CA VAL A 53 -3.60 -10.89 2.81
C VAL A 53 -3.83 -12.34 3.26
N VAL A 54 -2.93 -12.86 4.09
CA VAL A 54 -2.99 -14.24 4.62
C VAL A 54 -3.09 -14.20 6.14
N THR A 55 -4.10 -14.86 6.69
CA THR A 55 -4.28 -14.96 8.15
C THR A 55 -3.16 -15.77 8.79
N GLY A 56 -2.76 -15.38 9.99
CA GLY A 56 -1.60 -15.91 10.71
C GLY A 56 -0.25 -15.37 10.20
N GLN A 57 -0.23 -14.42 9.25
CA GLN A 57 1.00 -13.76 8.79
C GLN A 57 0.99 -12.27 9.12
N ASN A 58 2.18 -11.70 9.24
CA ASN A 58 2.32 -10.24 9.30
C ASN A 58 1.98 -9.64 7.94
N VAL A 59 1.08 -8.67 7.95
CA VAL A 59 0.88 -7.75 6.83
C VAL A 59 1.71 -6.52 7.08
N THR A 60 2.46 -6.10 6.06
CA THR A 60 3.11 -4.79 6.03
C THR A 60 2.38 -3.92 5.02
N SER A 61 1.87 -2.78 5.46
CA SER A 61 1.17 -1.79 4.66
C SER A 61 2.02 -0.54 4.51
N HIS A 62 2.06 0.01 3.29
CA HIS A 62 2.61 1.31 3.01
C HIS A 62 1.47 2.25 2.57
N LEU A 63 1.29 3.32 3.35
CA LEU A 63 0.25 4.33 3.18
C LEU A 63 0.90 5.68 2.95
N ALA A 64 0.56 6.34 1.85
CA ALA A 64 0.95 7.72 1.61
C ALA A 64 -0.25 8.57 1.22
N GLY A 65 -0.15 9.86 1.46
CA GLY A 65 -1.22 10.80 1.18
C GLY A 65 -0.81 12.24 1.38
N THR A 66 -1.77 13.13 1.19
CA THR A 66 -1.63 14.57 1.40
C THR A 66 -2.70 15.05 2.37
N ALA A 67 -2.29 15.70 3.45
CA ALA A 67 -3.19 16.27 4.44
C ALA A 67 -3.28 17.81 4.28
N THR A 68 -4.48 18.34 4.11
CA THR A 68 -4.74 19.80 4.09
C THR A 68 -4.92 20.37 5.51
N GLU A 69 -5.13 19.48 6.49
CA GLU A 69 -5.23 19.77 7.92
C GLU A 69 -4.21 18.95 8.72
N ILE A 70 -3.98 19.35 9.97
CA ILE A 70 -3.08 18.63 10.88
C ILE A 70 -3.80 17.36 11.36
N ILE A 71 -3.18 16.20 11.20
CA ILE A 71 -3.69 14.94 11.78
C ILE A 71 -3.26 14.91 13.25
N LYS A 72 -4.22 15.09 14.15
CA LYS A 72 -4.00 15.18 15.59
C LYS A 72 -3.77 13.80 16.22
N GLN A 73 -3.15 13.80 17.40
CA GLN A 73 -3.14 12.62 18.28
C GLN A 73 -4.58 12.18 18.57
N GLY A 74 -4.84 10.87 18.54
CA GLY A 74 -6.18 10.33 18.72
C GLY A 74 -7.03 10.29 17.45
N ALA A 75 -6.50 10.74 16.30
CA ALA A 75 -7.14 10.51 15.00
C ALA A 75 -7.29 9.00 14.78
N THR A 76 -8.48 8.58 14.37
CA THR A 76 -8.79 7.16 14.21
C THR A 76 -8.89 6.78 12.74
N ILE A 77 -8.49 5.56 12.43
CA ILE A 77 -8.77 4.89 11.18
C ILE A 77 -9.82 3.80 11.42
N VAL A 78 -10.81 3.68 10.53
CA VAL A 78 -11.88 2.70 10.63
C VAL A 78 -11.90 1.85 9.37
N TYR A 79 -11.65 0.55 9.53
CA TYR A 79 -11.74 -0.45 8.49
C TYR A 79 -13.06 -1.21 8.64
N THR A 80 -13.89 -1.18 7.60
CA THR A 80 -15.15 -1.94 7.56
C THR A 80 -15.10 -2.90 6.38
N ALA A 81 -15.32 -4.18 6.64
CA ALA A 81 -15.36 -5.23 5.62
C ALA A 81 -16.79 -5.73 5.41
N TYR A 82 -17.11 -6.14 4.19
CA TYR A 82 -18.42 -6.68 3.81
C TYR A 82 -18.26 -8.05 3.16
N PHE A 83 -19.31 -8.88 3.23
CA PHE A 83 -19.32 -10.14 2.49
C PHE A 83 -19.50 -9.88 0.99
N LYS A 84 -18.68 -10.52 0.16
CA LYS A 84 -18.72 -10.34 -1.30
C LYS A 84 -20.12 -10.56 -1.89
N ASP A 85 -20.81 -11.60 -1.42
CA ASP A 85 -22.13 -12.00 -1.93
C ASP A 85 -23.29 -11.25 -1.25
N GLU A 86 -23.01 -10.54 -0.15
CA GLU A 86 -23.97 -9.73 0.62
C GLU A 86 -23.32 -8.38 1.02
N PRO A 87 -23.10 -7.45 0.07
CA PRO A 87 -22.27 -6.25 0.29
C PRO A 87 -22.86 -5.23 1.27
N THR A 88 -24.08 -5.43 1.73
CA THR A 88 -24.71 -4.65 2.81
C THR A 88 -24.50 -5.25 4.19
N LYS A 89 -24.03 -6.50 4.26
CA LYS A 89 -23.77 -7.21 5.51
C LYS A 89 -22.30 -7.03 5.89
N GLU A 90 -22.10 -6.26 6.96
CA GLU A 90 -20.78 -6.09 7.55
C GLU A 90 -20.25 -7.45 8.04
N ALA A 91 -19.04 -7.80 7.61
CA ALA A 91 -18.30 -8.95 8.10
C ALA A 91 -17.57 -8.61 9.39
N PHE A 92 -16.89 -7.47 9.42
CA PHE A 92 -16.27 -6.91 10.62
C PHE A 92 -16.03 -5.40 10.48
N GLN A 93 -15.82 -4.75 11.61
CA GLN A 93 -15.32 -3.38 11.69
C GLN A 93 -14.20 -3.28 12.73
N HIS A 94 -13.10 -2.65 12.35
CA HIS A 94 -11.99 -2.35 13.24
C HIS A 94 -11.73 -0.85 13.28
N LYS A 95 -11.70 -0.31 14.48
CA LYS A 95 -11.30 1.08 14.75
C LYS A 95 -9.94 1.08 15.44
N GLN A 96 -8.99 1.79 14.87
CA GLN A 96 -7.63 1.89 15.39
C GLN A 96 -7.18 3.35 15.48
N ASP A 97 -6.19 3.62 16.33
CA ASP A 97 -5.53 4.92 16.38
C ASP A 97 -4.52 5.02 15.23
N PHE A 98 -4.70 6.02 14.36
CA PHE A 98 -3.86 6.24 13.18
C PHE A 98 -2.41 6.59 13.57
N CYS A 99 -2.23 7.37 14.62
CA CYS A 99 -0.91 7.76 15.12
C CYS A 99 -0.14 6.57 15.68
N GLU A 100 -0.80 5.70 16.45
CA GLU A 100 -0.17 4.50 16.98
C GLU A 100 0.17 3.49 15.88
N VAL A 101 -0.76 3.23 14.95
CA VAL A 101 -0.58 2.19 13.94
C VAL A 101 0.39 2.62 12.84
N TYR A 102 0.23 3.81 12.25
CA TYR A 102 1.04 4.22 11.09
C TYR A 102 2.20 5.12 11.47
N VAL A 103 1.94 6.19 12.21
CA VAL A 103 2.91 7.27 12.38
C VAL A 103 4.08 6.81 13.26
N LYS A 104 3.78 6.29 14.44
CA LYS A 104 4.80 5.85 15.41
C LYS A 104 5.55 4.60 14.95
N GLN A 105 4.86 3.62 14.34
CA GLN A 105 5.55 2.45 13.77
C GLN A 105 6.52 2.82 12.65
N SER A 106 6.24 3.91 11.92
CA SER A 106 7.15 4.46 10.90
C SER A 106 8.32 5.26 11.48
N GLY A 107 8.46 5.34 12.80
CA GLY A 107 9.46 6.16 13.47
C GLY A 107 9.18 7.67 13.38
N SER A 108 7.95 8.06 13.07
CA SER A 108 7.51 9.46 13.03
C SER A 108 6.70 9.82 14.27
N GLU A 109 6.50 11.11 14.47
CA GLU A 109 5.75 11.65 15.60
C GLU A 109 4.39 12.21 15.15
N CYS A 110 3.38 12.04 16.00
CA CYS A 110 2.14 12.80 15.91
C CYS A 110 2.23 14.08 16.75
N PRO A 111 1.60 15.18 16.33
CA PRO A 111 0.68 15.28 15.20
C PRO A 111 1.37 15.34 13.83
N VAL A 112 0.73 14.77 12.80
CA VAL A 112 1.22 14.87 11.41
C VAL A 112 0.87 16.25 10.86
N LYS A 113 1.89 16.96 10.37
CA LYS A 113 1.73 18.30 9.78
C LYS A 113 0.96 18.23 8.45
N LYS A 114 0.49 19.39 8.01
CA LYS A 114 -0.07 19.55 6.65
C LYS A 114 1.00 19.22 5.60
N GLY A 115 0.55 18.71 4.47
CA GLY A 115 1.40 18.32 3.34
C GLY A 115 1.43 16.81 3.13
N ASP A 116 2.42 16.37 2.36
CA ASP A 116 2.58 14.97 2.01
C ASP A 116 3.15 14.16 3.17
N TYR A 117 2.68 12.94 3.31
CA TYR A 117 3.15 11.97 4.30
C TYR A 117 3.28 10.58 3.67
N SER A 118 4.14 9.75 4.24
CA SER A 118 4.37 8.37 3.83
C SER A 118 4.75 7.56 5.06
N PHE A 119 3.99 6.50 5.34
CA PHE A 119 4.10 5.67 6.52
C PHE A 119 4.09 4.19 6.15
N THR A 120 4.87 3.40 6.90
CA THR A 120 4.87 1.95 6.83
C THR A 120 4.48 1.39 8.19
N ALA A 121 3.51 0.48 8.19
CA ALA A 121 3.03 -0.18 9.39
C ALA A 121 2.99 -1.69 9.16
N SER A 122 3.23 -2.46 10.21
CA SER A 122 3.17 -3.92 10.17
C SER A 122 2.39 -4.45 11.36
N TRP A 123 1.47 -5.37 11.09
CA TRP A 123 0.68 -6.04 12.12
C TRP A 123 0.40 -7.50 11.75
N LEU A 124 0.20 -8.32 12.78
CA LEU A 124 -0.23 -9.70 12.60
C LEU A 124 -1.71 -9.72 12.26
N VAL A 125 -2.08 -10.39 11.17
CA VAL A 125 -3.47 -10.70 10.89
C VAL A 125 -3.82 -11.96 11.67
N GLU A 126 -4.43 -11.79 12.84
CA GLU A 126 -4.82 -12.91 13.68
C GLU A 126 -5.83 -13.81 12.95
N LYS A 127 -5.67 -15.12 13.15
CA LYS A 127 -6.59 -16.11 12.57
C LYS A 127 -7.71 -16.35 13.56
N HIS A 128 -8.93 -15.92 13.23
CA HIS A 128 -10.08 -16.31 14.04
C HIS A 128 -10.56 -17.71 13.60
N PRO A 129 -10.90 -18.62 14.53
CA PRO A 129 -11.35 -19.98 14.17
C PRO A 129 -12.59 -20.01 13.27
N ASP A 130 -13.39 -18.94 13.30
CA ASP A 130 -14.64 -18.80 12.53
C ASP A 130 -14.50 -17.99 11.23
N GLU A 131 -13.28 -17.62 10.82
CA GLU A 131 -13.08 -16.82 9.60
C GLU A 131 -13.48 -17.60 8.32
N PRO A 132 -14.41 -17.08 7.51
CA PRO A 132 -14.78 -17.71 6.24
C PRO A 132 -13.61 -17.71 5.26
N LYS A 133 -13.36 -18.86 4.62
CA LYS A 133 -12.24 -19.06 3.69
C LYS A 133 -12.29 -18.22 2.40
N ASN A 134 -13.42 -17.55 2.10
CA ASN A 134 -13.68 -16.85 0.85
C ASN A 134 -13.98 -15.34 1.05
N LEU A 135 -13.42 -14.71 2.07
CA LEU A 135 -13.62 -13.29 2.33
C LEU A 135 -12.82 -12.45 1.31
N VAL A 136 -13.50 -11.53 0.60
CA VAL A 136 -12.84 -10.43 -0.12
C VAL A 136 -13.05 -9.18 0.72
N VAL A 137 -11.96 -8.52 1.12
CA VAL A 137 -12.01 -7.37 2.01
C VAL A 137 -11.92 -6.09 1.19
N GLU A 138 -12.99 -5.29 1.24
CA GLU A 138 -12.96 -3.89 0.85
C GLU A 138 -12.69 -3.05 2.10
N TYR A 139 -11.76 -2.09 2.03
CA TYR A 139 -11.38 -1.27 3.17
C TYR A 139 -11.94 0.14 3.00
N TYR A 140 -12.69 0.59 4.00
CA TYR A 140 -13.01 2.00 4.16
C TYR A 140 -11.88 2.70 4.92
N PHE A 141 -11.60 3.97 4.61
CA PHE A 141 -10.67 4.81 5.35
C PHE A 141 -11.39 6.11 5.69
N ASN A 142 -11.67 6.32 6.97
CA ASN A 142 -12.13 7.61 7.47
C ASN A 142 -11.20 8.06 8.60
N ILE A 143 -10.52 9.18 8.38
CA ILE A 143 -9.70 9.85 9.38
C ILE A 143 -10.50 11.06 9.86
N SER A 144 -11.10 10.93 11.04
CA SER A 144 -11.74 12.06 11.73
C SER A 144 -10.78 12.62 12.79
N GLY A 145 -10.62 13.94 12.78
CA GLY A 145 -9.92 14.67 13.84
C GLY A 145 -10.93 15.43 14.71
N THR A 146 -10.83 15.30 16.03
CA THR A 146 -11.48 16.23 16.97
C THR A 146 -10.55 17.38 17.30
#